data_AF-A0A4R1Q2X1-F1
#
_entry.id   AF-A0A4R1Q2X1-F1
#
_cell.length_a   1.000
_cell.length_b   1.000
_cell.length_c   1.000
_cell.angle_alpha   90.00
_cell.angle_beta   90.00
_cell.angle_gamma   90.00
#
_symmetry.space_group_name_H-M   'P 1'
#
loop_
_entity.id
_entity.type
_entity.pdbx_description
1 polymer ?
#
loop_
_entity_poly.entity_id
_entity_poly.type
_entity_poly.pdbx_seq_one_letter_code
_entity_poly.pdbx_strand_id
1 'polypeptide(L)' 'MRQKLDYIHHNPVRRGYVERPEHWRYSSARNYAGEPGLLEIAGWS' A
#
# COMPACT_ATOMS: atom_id res chain seq x y z
N MET A 1 8.76 -11.72 -3.74
CA MET A 1 8.26 -10.33 -3.89
C MET A 1 7.25 -9.94 -2.83
N ARG A 2 6.29 -10.81 -2.49
CA ARG A 2 5.20 -10.51 -1.54
C ARG A 2 5.67 -10.03 -0.16
N GLN A 3 6.67 -10.68 0.44
CA GLN A 3 7.23 -10.25 1.74
C GLN A 3 7.72 -8.78 1.78
N LYS A 4 8.35 -8.28 0.71
CA LYS A 4 8.83 -6.88 0.67
C LYS A 4 7.67 -5.89 0.53
N LEU A 5 6.67 -6.24 -0.29
CA LEU A 5 5.44 -5.45 -0.43
C LEU A 5 4.68 -5.36 0.88
N ASP A 6 4.49 -6.49 1.56
CA ASP A 6 3.80 -6.54 2.85
C ASP A 6 4.51 -5.65 3.89
N TYR A 7 5.85 -5.68 3.94
CA TYR A 7 6.63 -4.78 4.79
C TYR A 7 6.38 -3.30 4.46
N ILE A 8 6.42 -2.92 3.18
CA ILE A 8 6.24 -1.53 2.75
C ILE A 8 4.83 -1.03 3.08
N HIS A 9 3.79 -1.83 2.82
CA HIS A 9 2.40 -1.47 3.12
C HIS A 9 2.13 -1.35 4.64
N HIS A 10 2.78 -2.18 5.46
CA HIS A 10 2.60 -2.15 6.91
C HIS A 10 3.52 -1.17 7.64
N ASN A 11 4.53 -0.59 6.98
CA ASN A 11 5.46 0.34 7.63
C ASN A 11 4.76 1.56 8.25
N PRO A 12 3.81 2.24 7.60
CA PRO A 12 3.05 3.33 8.21
C PRO A 12 2.28 2.91 9.47
N VAL A 13 1.76 1.68 9.51
CA VAL A 13 1.04 1.12 10.67
C VAL A 13 2.01 0.83 11.81
N ARG A 14 3.13 0.16 11.53
CA ARG A 14 4.17 -0.16 12.54
C ARG A 14 4.79 1.09 13.15
N ARG A 15 4.80 2.20 12.42
CA ARG A 15 5.26 3.51 12.89
C ARG A 15 4.17 4.30 13.64
N GLY A 16 2.92 3.82 13.65
CA GLY A 16 1.80 4.47 14.32
C GLY A 16 1.23 5.68 13.59
N TYR A 17 1.51 5.86 12.30
CA TYR A 17 0.99 7.01 11.54
C TYR A 17 -0.45 6.82 11.09
N VAL A 18 -0.86 5.58 10.86
CA VAL A 18 -2.21 5.20 10.42
C VAL A 18 -2.61 3.86 11.03
N GLU A 19 -3.90 3.64 11.21
CA GLU A 19 -4.45 2.40 11.76
C GLU A 19 -4.44 1.23 10.77
N ARG A 20 -4.51 1.54 9.46
CA ARG A 20 -4.60 0.55 8.38
C ARG A 20 -3.66 0.90 7.22
N PRO A 21 -3.09 -0.08 6.51
CA PRO A 21 -2.23 0.17 5.34
C PRO A 21 -2.91 1.03 4.27
N GLU A 22 -4.20 0.79 4.02
CA GLU A 22 -4.99 1.49 2.99
C GLU A 22 -5.15 2.98 3.29
N HIS A 23 -5.05 3.40 4.55
CA HIS A 23 -5.17 4.82 4.93
C HIS A 23 -3.92 5.63 4.55
N TRP A 24 -2.79 4.98 4.23
CA TRP A 24 -1.59 5.69 3.79
C TRP A 24 -1.71 6.10 2.32
N ARG A 25 -2.15 7.36 2.11
CA ARG A 25 -2.42 7.95 0.78
C ARG A 25 -1.31 7.75 -0.25
N TYR A 26 -0.05 7.81 0.19
CA TYR A 26 1.12 7.71 -0.68
C TYR A 26 1.70 6.29 -0.74
N SER A 27 0.83 5.29 -0.76
CA SER A 27 1.21 3.89 -1.04
C SER A 27 0.21 3.23 -1.99
N SER A 28 0.63 2.12 -2.58
CA SER A 28 -0.24 1.27 -3.39
C SER A 28 -1.12 0.33 -2.58
N ALA A 29 -1.14 0.41 -1.24
CA ALA A 29 -1.88 -0.54 -0.39
C ALA A 29 -3.37 -0.64 -0.78
N ARG A 30 -3.98 0.50 -1.12
CA ARG A 30 -5.37 0.58 -1.63
C ARG A 30 -5.58 -0.21 -2.91
N ASN A 31 -4.68 -0.08 -3.89
CA ASN A 31 -4.78 -0.83 -5.15
C ASN A 31 -4.77 -2.34 -4.89
N TYR A 32 -3.93 -2.82 -3.97
CA TYR A 32 -3.86 -4.24 -3.58
C TYR A 32 -5.07 -4.71 -2.75
N ALA A 33 -5.77 -3.78 -2.10
CA ALA A 33 -7.05 -4.02 -1.42
C ALA A 33 -8.27 -3.94 -2.36
N GLY A 34 -8.07 -3.70 -3.66
CA GLY A 34 -9.17 -3.50 -4.63
C GLY A 34 -9.83 -2.12 -4.55
N GLU A 35 -9.22 -1.18 -3.83
CA GLU A 35 -9.66 0.20 -3.73
C GLU A 35 -8.88 1.11 -4.70
N PRO A 36 -9.46 2.23 -5.15
CA PRO A 36 -8.75 3.22 -5.94
C PRO A 36 -7.54 3.80 -5.21
N GLY A 37 -6.33 3.59 -5.76
CA GLY A 37 -5.11 4.23 -5.28
C GLY A 37 -4.97 5.67 -5.75
N LEU A 38 -3.93 6.37 -5.25
CA LEU A 38 -3.59 7.70 -5.76
C LEU A 38 -3.09 7.66 -7.21
N LEU A 39 -2.40 6.58 -7.57
CA LEU A 39 -1.89 6.29 -8.91
C LEU A 39 -2.28 4.85 -9.27
N GLU A 40 -2.48 4.61 -10.55
CA GLU A 40 -2.70 3.27 -11.10
C GLU A 40 -1.41 2.46 -11.10
N ILE A 41 -1.53 1.14 -10.94
CA ILE A 41 -0.41 0.21 -11.07
C ILE A 41 -0.26 -0.14 -12.55
N ALA A 42 0.84 0.27 -13.17
CA ALA A 42 1.16 -0.13 -14.53
C ALA A 42 1.52 -1.62 -14.59
N GLY A 43 0.94 -2.34 -15.55
CA GLY A 43 1.45 -3.64 -15.99
C GLY A 43 2.64 -3.40 -16.92
N TRP A 44 3.72 -4.17 -16.74
CA TRP A 44 4.81 -4.20 -17.70
C TRP A 44 4.42 -5.19 -18.81
N SER A 45 4.10 -4.69 -20.00
CA SER A 45 3.97 -5.46 -21.23
C SER A 45 5.28 -5.50 -21.99
#